data_AF-V5HK76-F1
#
_entry.id   AF-V5HK76-F1
#
_cell.length_a   1.000
_cell.length_b   1.000
_cell.length_c   1.000
_cell.angle_alpha   90.00
_cell.angle_beta   90.00
_cell.angle_gamma   90.00
#
_symmetry.space_group_name_H-M   'P 1'
#
loop_
_entity.id
_entity.type
_entity.pdbx_description
1 polymer ?
#
loop_
_entity_poly.entity_id
_entity_poly.type
_entity_poly.pdbx_seq_one_letter_code
_entity_poly.pdbx_strand_id
1 'polypeptide(L)'
;KSWECHNEVVLLAFDNRLKCYADEFIFYDDNDPSGFEERWKNTCDAVVLDPPFLSKDVAPWLDKEMTISTRSRASVFICTFYTKSFIASVPSFRRCRVVRTQWTLRRVCLLSTYR
;
A
#
# COMPACT_ATOMS: atom_id res chain seq x y z
N LYS A 1 -30.39 -12.05 -5.55
CA LYS A 1 -28.97 -12.07 -5.96
C LYS A 1 -28.23 -11.15 -5.00
N SER A 2 -27.60 -11.72 -3.96
CA SER A 2 -26.70 -10.99 -3.08
C SER A 2 -25.49 -10.57 -3.91
N TRP A 3 -25.15 -9.28 -3.88
CA TRP A 3 -23.88 -8.81 -4.42
C TRP A 3 -22.82 -9.14 -3.38
N GLU A 4 -22.16 -10.29 -3.53
CA GLU A 4 -20.96 -10.58 -2.73
C GLU A 4 -19.86 -9.60 -3.18
N CYS A 5 -19.63 -8.57 -2.37
CA CYS A 5 -18.43 -7.76 -2.47
C CYS A 5 -17.26 -8.56 -1.88
N HIS A 6 -16.67 -9.43 -2.69
CA HIS A 6 -15.38 -10.07 -2.38
C HIS A 6 -14.28 -9.02 -2.49
N ASN A 7 -14.11 -8.23 -1.43
CA ASN A 7 -12.99 -7.32 -1.29
C ASN A 7 -11.91 -8.05 -0.49
N GLU A 8 -10.84 -8.49 -1.15
CA GLU A 8 -9.68 -9.09 -0.48
C GLU A 8 -8.76 -7.95 -0.01
N VAL A 9 -8.42 -7.95 1.27
CA VAL A 9 -7.51 -6.97 1.88
C VAL A 9 -6.34 -7.73 2.49
N VAL A 10 -5.13 -7.21 2.28
CA VAL A 10 -3.94 -7.78 2.89
C VAL A 10 -3.01 -6.72 3.45
N LEU A 11 -2.42 -7.02 4.59
CA LEU A 11 -1.36 -6.26 5.23
C LEU A 11 0.00 -6.85 4.86
N LEU A 12 0.79 -6.10 4.11
CA LEU A 12 2.21 -6.34 3.90
C LEU A 12 2.99 -5.61 4.99
N ALA A 13 3.64 -6.35 5.89
CA ALA A 13 4.47 -5.77 6.93
C ALA A 13 5.61 -6.71 7.37
N PHE A 14 6.71 -6.10 7.83
CA PHE A 14 7.87 -6.83 8.36
C PHE A 14 7.62 -7.39 9.77
N ASP A 15 6.73 -6.77 10.55
CA ASP A 15 6.49 -7.18 11.92
C ASP A 15 5.75 -8.52 12.01
N ASN A 16 6.50 -9.57 12.34
CA ASN A 16 5.97 -10.93 12.50
C ASN A 16 4.95 -11.09 13.64
N ARG A 17 4.82 -10.13 14.56
CA ARG A 17 3.76 -10.16 15.59
C ARG A 17 2.37 -10.06 14.97
N LEU A 18 2.27 -9.51 13.75
CA LEU A 18 1.04 -9.38 12.97
C LEU A 18 0.59 -10.70 12.31
N LYS A 19 1.37 -11.79 12.44
CA LYS A 19 0.94 -13.13 12.01
C LYS A 19 -0.38 -13.59 12.64
N CYS A 20 -0.81 -12.96 13.73
CA CYS A 20 -2.13 -13.19 14.33
C CYS A 20 -3.30 -12.87 13.39
N TYR A 21 -3.09 -12.09 12.31
CA TYR A 21 -4.10 -11.77 11.30
C TYR A 21 -4.23 -12.81 10.17
N ALA A 22 -3.48 -13.93 10.23
CA ALA A 22 -3.60 -15.07 9.32
C ALA A 22 -3.65 -14.68 7.83
N ASP A 23 -4.75 -14.98 7.12
CA ASP A 23 -4.90 -14.77 5.68
C ASP A 23 -4.90 -13.29 5.26
N GLU A 24 -5.11 -12.37 6.20
CA GLU A 24 -5.06 -10.92 5.99
C GLU A 24 -3.66 -10.34 6.21
N PHE A 25 -2.64 -11.17 6.49
CA PHE A 25 -1.26 -10.75 6.67
C PHE A 25 -0.29 -11.54 5.79
N ILE A 26 0.61 -10.81 5.13
CA ILE A 26 1.74 -11.37 4.40
C ILE A 26 3.00 -10.70 4.93
N PHE A 27 3.96 -11.53 5.32
CA PHE A 27 5.28 -11.04 5.71
C PHE A 27 5.93 -10.34 4.52
N TYR A 28 6.39 -9.12 4.74
CA TYR A 28 7.00 -8.28 3.71
C TYR A 28 8.33 -7.72 4.20
N ASP A 29 9.39 -7.99 3.44
CA ASP A 29 10.73 -7.45 3.67
C ASP A 29 11.05 -6.37 2.64
N ASP A 30 11.29 -5.14 3.12
CA ASP A 30 11.65 -4.00 2.27
C ASP A 30 12.96 -4.21 1.50
N ASN A 31 13.84 -5.08 2.02
CA ASN A 31 15.09 -5.47 1.39
C ASN A 31 14.88 -6.45 0.22
N ASP A 32 13.82 -7.26 0.27
CA ASP A 32 13.36 -8.13 -0.83
C ASP A 32 11.88 -7.85 -1.17
N PRO A 33 11.61 -6.74 -1.87
CA PRO A 33 10.24 -6.31 -2.16
C PRO A 33 9.54 -7.24 -3.16
N SER A 34 10.28 -8.12 -3.84
CA SER A 34 9.74 -9.16 -4.71
C SER A 34 9.46 -10.47 -3.96
N GLY A 35 9.82 -10.56 -2.69
CA GLY A 35 9.78 -11.80 -1.90
C GLY A 35 8.38 -12.21 -1.40
N PHE A 36 7.36 -11.36 -1.58
CA PHE A 36 5.99 -11.70 -1.19
C PHE A 36 5.25 -12.51 -2.27
N GLU A 37 4.09 -13.04 -1.90
CA GLU A 37 3.32 -13.98 -2.72
C GLU A 37 2.94 -13.43 -4.10
N GLU A 38 3.21 -14.19 -5.16
CA GLU A 38 2.99 -13.80 -6.56
C GLU A 38 1.54 -13.39 -6.87
N ARG A 39 0.55 -13.97 -6.17
CA ARG A 39 -0.88 -13.66 -6.37
C ARG A 39 -1.22 -12.19 -6.10
N TRP A 40 -0.40 -11.49 -5.32
CA TRP A 40 -0.60 -10.10 -4.92
C TRP A 40 0.22 -9.09 -5.74
N LYS A 41 1.23 -9.55 -6.49
CA LYS A 41 2.06 -8.69 -7.33
C LYS A 41 1.29 -8.19 -8.54
N ASN A 42 1.31 -6.88 -8.79
CA ASN A 42 0.62 -6.28 -9.94
C ASN A 42 -0.88 -6.60 -10.06
N THR A 43 -1.54 -7.03 -8.99
CA THR A 43 -2.98 -7.39 -9.01
C THR A 43 -3.85 -6.47 -8.16
N CYS A 44 -3.26 -5.57 -7.37
CA CYS A 44 -4.01 -4.69 -6.49
C CYS A 44 -4.70 -3.56 -7.27
N ASP A 45 -5.98 -3.33 -6.98
CA ASP A 45 -6.76 -2.20 -7.50
C ASP A 45 -6.44 -0.92 -6.71
N ALA A 46 -6.07 -1.07 -5.45
CA ALA A 46 -5.58 0.00 -4.61
C ALA A 46 -4.43 -0.44 -3.71
N VAL A 47 -3.50 0.47 -3.46
CA VAL A 47 -2.39 0.28 -2.53
C VAL A 47 -2.37 1.47 -1.58
N VAL A 48 -2.33 1.19 -0.29
CA VAL A 48 -2.22 2.16 0.79
C VAL A 48 -0.81 2.04 1.36
N LEU A 49 0.00 3.07 1.18
CA LEU A 49 1.40 3.12 1.60
C LEU A 49 1.52 4.00 2.86
N ASP A 50 2.16 3.47 3.89
CA ASP A 50 2.61 4.22 5.07
C ASP A 50 4.16 4.16 5.16
N PRO A 51 4.86 5.11 4.49
CA PRO A 51 6.31 5.10 4.37
C PRO A 51 7.07 5.25 5.71
N PRO A 52 8.34 4.81 5.78
CA PRO A 52 9.17 5.01 6.96
C PRO A 52 9.75 6.43 6.95
N PHE A 53 9.14 7.35 7.70
CA PHE A 53 9.40 8.80 7.62
C PHE A 53 10.72 9.31 8.24
N LEU A 54 11.72 8.44 8.47
CA LEU A 54 12.98 8.84 9.10
C LEU A 54 14.18 8.98 8.13
N SER A 55 14.04 8.71 6.83
CA SER A 55 15.15 8.83 5.87
C SER A 55 14.87 9.80 4.71
N LYS A 56 15.94 10.35 4.11
CA LYS A 56 15.89 11.28 2.97
C LYS A 56 15.42 10.61 1.65
N ASP A 57 15.18 9.30 1.67
CA ASP A 57 15.07 8.44 0.48
C ASP A 57 13.64 7.89 0.24
N VAL A 58 12.61 8.62 0.67
CA VAL A 58 11.22 8.16 0.56
C VAL A 58 10.74 8.06 -0.89
N ALA A 59 11.17 8.95 -1.80
CA ALA A 59 10.72 8.92 -3.20
C ALA A 59 11.20 7.67 -3.97
N PRO A 60 12.49 7.29 -3.94
CA PRO A 60 12.94 6.02 -4.53
C PRO A 60 12.24 4.79 -3.93
N TRP A 61 11.96 4.83 -2.63
CA TRP A 61 11.20 3.77 -1.96
C TRP A 61 9.78 3.65 -2.53
N LEU A 62 9.03 4.75 -2.65
CA LEU A 62 7.68 4.74 -3.22
C LEU A 62 7.65 4.18 -4.65
N ASP A 63 8.59 4.60 -5.50
CA ASP A 63 8.65 4.15 -6.89
C ASP A 63 8.84 2.63 -6.96
N LYS A 64 9.69 2.08 -6.09
CA LYS A 64 9.93 0.64 -5.95
C LYS A 64 8.65 -0.09 -5.52
N GLU A 65 8.01 0.38 -4.47
CA GLU A 65 6.81 -0.24 -3.89
C GLU A 65 5.61 -0.21 -4.84
N MET A 66 5.38 0.93 -5.48
CA MET A 66 4.30 1.09 -6.45
C MET A 66 4.48 0.14 -7.64
N THR A 67 5.71 0.00 -8.14
CA THR A 67 6.00 -0.84 -9.31
C THR A 67 5.68 -2.32 -9.08
N ILE A 68 5.81 -2.82 -7.84
CA ILE A 68 5.66 -4.25 -7.56
C ILE A 68 4.23 -4.59 -7.13
N SER A 69 3.55 -3.66 -6.46
CA SER A 69 2.23 -3.90 -5.87
C SER A 69 1.07 -3.51 -6.79
N THR A 70 1.25 -2.54 -7.69
CA THR A 70 0.13 -1.93 -8.42
C THR A 70 -0.10 -2.52 -9.81
N ARG A 71 -1.37 -2.77 -10.15
CA ARG A 71 -1.76 -3.00 -11.55
C ARG A 71 -1.80 -1.68 -12.33
N SER A 72 -1.74 -1.74 -13.65
CA SER A 72 -2.16 -0.65 -14.54
C SER A 72 -3.50 -0.04 -14.07
N ARG A 73 -3.49 1.28 -13.79
CA ARG A 73 -4.63 2.09 -13.28
C ARG A 73 -5.02 1.88 -11.82
N ALA A 74 -4.17 1.27 -10.99
CA ALA A 74 -4.42 1.19 -9.55
C ALA A 74 -4.47 2.58 -8.89
N SER A 75 -5.25 2.68 -7.82
CA SER A 75 -5.29 3.87 -6.96
C SER A 75 -4.25 3.76 -5.86
N VAL A 76 -3.29 4.68 -5.82
CA VAL A 76 -2.27 4.70 -4.77
C VAL A 76 -2.60 5.77 -3.75
N PHE A 77 -2.77 5.36 -2.50
CA PHE A 77 -2.97 6.22 -1.34
C PHE A 77 -1.69 6.24 -0.53
N ILE A 78 -1.19 7.43 -0.21
CA ILE A 78 -0.08 7.57 0.73
C ILE A 78 -0.63 8.20 2.00
N CYS A 79 -0.62 7.43 3.07
CA CYS A 79 -0.95 7.90 4.41
C CYS A 79 0.33 8.45 5.03
N THR A 80 0.41 9.78 5.14
CA THR A 80 1.55 10.46 5.74
C THR A 80 1.10 11.55 6.69
N PHE A 81 1.81 11.70 7.80
CA PHE A 81 1.69 12.83 8.70
C PHE A 81 2.53 14.06 8.24
N TYR A 82 3.41 13.91 7.24
CA TYR A 82 4.25 14.97 6.69
C TYR A 82 3.73 15.45 5.32
N THR A 83 3.09 16.62 5.30
CA THR A 83 2.15 16.94 4.20
C THR A 83 2.55 18.09 3.27
N LYS A 84 3.69 18.78 3.50
CA LYS A 84 4.08 19.93 2.65
C LYS A 84 5.33 19.68 1.81
N SER A 85 6.47 19.39 2.43
CA SER A 85 7.74 19.16 1.72
C SER A 85 7.69 17.89 0.86
N PHE A 86 7.11 16.81 1.40
CA PHE A 86 7.00 15.53 0.71
C PHE A 86 6.01 15.55 -0.48
N ILE A 87 4.85 16.19 -0.33
CA ILE A 87 3.92 16.35 -1.47
C ILE A 87 4.57 17.17 -2.59
N ALA A 88 5.38 18.18 -2.24
CA ALA A 88 6.12 18.96 -3.22
C ALA A 88 7.19 18.13 -3.97
N SER A 89 7.75 17.09 -3.36
CA SER A 89 8.73 16.21 -4.02
C SER A 89 8.10 15.17 -4.96
N VAL A 90 6.79 14.91 -4.85
CA VAL A 90 6.10 13.91 -5.70
C VAL A 90 4.91 14.57 -6.42
N PRO A 91 5.15 15.30 -7.53
CA PRO A 91 4.14 16.17 -8.16
C PRO A 91 2.92 15.43 -8.73
N SER A 92 3.04 14.12 -8.95
CA SER A 92 1.95 13.25 -9.41
C SER A 92 0.87 13.03 -8.34
N PHE A 93 1.21 13.22 -7.05
CA PHE A 93 0.25 13.04 -5.95
C PHE A 93 -0.50 14.33 -5.66
N ARG A 94 -1.82 14.19 -5.51
CA ARG A 94 -2.67 15.27 -5.03
C ARG A 94 -3.07 14.99 -3.59
N ARG A 95 -3.10 16.02 -2.77
CA ARG A 95 -3.68 15.91 -1.42
C ARG A 95 -5.17 15.60 -1.57
N CYS A 96 -5.58 14.40 -1.20
CA CYS A 96 -6.99 14.04 -1.10
C CYS A 96 -7.57 14.63 0.19
N ARG A 97 -8.74 15.28 0.10
CA ARG A 97 -9.59 15.50 1.27
C ARG A 97 -10.26 14.16 1.55
N VAL A 98 -10.18 13.64 2.77
CA VAL A 98 -10.85 12.38 3.12
C VAL A 98 -12.35 12.59 2.91
N VAL A 99 -12.89 12.01 1.84
CA VAL A 99 -14.32 11.99 1.55
C VAL A 99 -14.78 10.57 1.85
N ARG A 100 -15.84 10.41 2.66
CA ARG A 100 -16.48 9.10 2.84
C ARG A 100 -17.21 8.74 1.54
N THR A 101 -16.49 8.13 0.60
CA THR A 101 -17.06 7.55 -0.61
C THR A 101 -17.02 6.03 -0.50
N GLN A 102 -18.10 5.37 -0.91
CA GLN A 102 -18.11 3.91 -1.07
C GLN A 102 -17.38 3.59 -2.36
N TRP A 103 -16.32 2.79 -2.26
CA TRP A 103 -15.54 2.32 -3.41
C TRP A 103 -15.83 0.83 -3.65
N THR A 104 -15.94 0.43 -4.91
CA THR A 104 -16.00 -0.98 -5.32
C THR A 104 -14.60 -1.48 -5.68
N LEU A 105 -13.70 -1.57 -4.70
CA LEU A 105 -12.33 -2.08 -4.86
C LEU A 105 -12.31 -3.56 -4.52
N ARG A 106 -11.74 -4.41 -5.39
CA ARG A 106 -11.74 -5.87 -5.17
C ARG A 106 -10.49 -6.34 -4.44
N ARG A 107 -9.35 -5.66 -4.63
CA ARG A 107 -8.10 -5.94 -3.88
C ARG A 107 -7.45 -4.67 -3.36
N VAL A 108 -7.20 -4.65 -2.06
CA VAL A 108 -6.49 -3.56 -1.38
C VAL A 108 -5.28 -4.11 -0.63
N CYS A 109 -4.12 -3.55 -0.92
CA CYS A 109 -2.91 -3.83 -0.16
C CYS A 109 -2.60 -2.67 0.78
N LEU A 110 -2.38 -2.96 2.06
CA LEU A 110 -1.85 -2.01 3.03
C LEU A 110 -0.38 -2.36 3.27
N LEU A 111 0.52 -1.45 2.90
CA LEU A 111 1.95 -1.58 3.17
C LEU A 111 2.30 -0.71 4.37
N SER A 112 2.71 -1.36 5.46
CA SER A 112 3.14 -0.68 6.68
C SER A 112 4.60 -0.99 6.96
N THR A 113 5.40 0.06 7.15
CA THR A 113 6.86 -0.05 7.36
C THR A 113 7.29 0.14 8.80
N TYR A 114 6.36 0.22 9.76
CA TYR A 114 6.72 0.23 11.18
C TYR A 114 7.32 -1.12 11.55
N ARG A 115 8.62 -1.12 11.86
CA ARG A 115 9.35 -2.27 12.43
C ARG A 115 9.06 -2.40 13.92
#